data_AF-A0A930ATR8-F1
#
_entry.id   AF-A0A930ATR8-F1
#
_cell.length_a   1.000
_cell.length_b   1.000
_cell.length_c   1.000
_cell.angle_alpha   90.00
_cell.angle_beta   90.00
_cell.angle_gamma   90.00
#
_symmetry.space_group_name_H-M   'P 1'
#
loop_
_entity.id
_entity.type
_entity.pdbx_description
1 polymer ?
#
loop_
_entity_poly.entity_id
_entity_poly.type
_entity_poly.pdbx_seq_one_letter_code
_entity_poly.pdbx_strand_id
1 'polypeptide(L)'
;MAFFDEWKEKWESWSLSAKAAVIGGILLILVGVGGLFSKKEESVEGTTVVETTMLVEKTEVSTTQETVIFVDIKGAVKNPGVYQMKVGDRVKDALDAAGGLTEEADSQKVNLAKRLEDQMVIVVPKVGEEAEEISAGETRKEASKEGKVNINTATVEELKSLKGVGEKKAEAIIEYR
;
A
#
# COMPACT_ATOMS: atom_id res chain seq x y z
N MET A 1 -7.12 28.64 4.53
CA MET A 1 -7.32 29.12 3.14
C MET A 1 -6.73 30.52 2.90
N ALA A 2 -6.57 31.38 3.92
CA ALA A 2 -6.05 32.75 3.77
C ALA A 2 -4.58 32.89 3.30
N PHE A 3 -3.78 31.82 3.38
CA PHE A 3 -2.36 31.84 2.98
C PHE A 3 -2.15 31.99 1.47
N PHE A 4 -3.06 31.43 0.66
CA PHE A 4 -2.94 31.44 -0.80
C PHE A 4 -3.45 32.75 -1.41
N ASP A 5 -4.44 33.37 -0.76
CA ASP A 5 -5.06 34.61 -1.23
C ASP A 5 -4.11 35.81 -1.13
N GLU A 6 -3.31 35.88 -0.06
CA GLU A 6 -2.31 36.95 0.12
C GLU A 6 -1.23 36.91 -0.98
N TRP A 7 -0.90 35.72 -1.45
CA TRP A 7 0.07 35.51 -2.54
C TRP A 7 -0.51 35.85 -3.91
N LYS A 8 -1.81 35.59 -4.11
CA LYS A 8 -2.53 35.89 -5.34
C LYS A 8 -2.64 37.39 -5.59
N GLU A 9 -2.92 38.18 -4.56
CA GLU A 9 -2.98 39.65 -4.68
C GLU A 9 -1.60 40.26 -5.01
N LYS A 10 -0.54 39.75 -4.37
CA LYS A 10 0.84 40.15 -4.68
C LYS A 10 1.23 39.75 -6.11
N TRP A 11 0.81 38.57 -6.56
CA TRP A 11 1.03 38.10 -7.92
C TRP A 11 0.35 38.98 -8.97
N GLU A 12 -0.92 39.35 -8.78
CA GLU A 12 -1.67 40.23 -9.68
C GLU A 12 -1.00 41.60 -9.84
N SER A 13 -0.44 42.14 -8.75
CA SER A 13 0.21 43.48 -8.71
C SER A 13 1.53 43.59 -9.50
N TRP A 14 2.15 42.46 -9.87
CA TRP A 14 3.44 42.47 -10.55
C TRP A 14 3.31 42.75 -12.06
N SER A 15 4.27 43.49 -12.60
CA SER A 15 4.36 43.76 -14.04
C SER A 15 4.58 42.46 -14.83
N LEU A 16 4.15 42.44 -16.09
CA LEU A 16 4.32 41.27 -16.97
C LEU A 16 5.79 40.81 -17.07
N SER A 17 6.75 41.73 -16.99
CA SER A 17 8.19 41.42 -16.99
C SER A 17 8.65 40.73 -15.71
N ALA A 18 8.13 41.12 -14.54
CA ALA A 18 8.43 40.47 -13.27
C ALA A 18 7.82 39.06 -13.18
N LYS A 19 6.59 38.89 -13.68
CA LYS A 19 5.92 37.58 -13.80
C LYS A 19 6.71 36.62 -14.70
N ALA A 20 7.18 37.09 -15.85
CA ALA A 20 7.97 36.29 -16.78
C ALA A 20 9.34 35.85 -16.20
N ALA A 21 10.00 36.73 -15.42
CA ALA A 21 11.27 36.40 -14.79
C ALA A 21 11.14 35.31 -13.71
N VAL A 22 10.06 35.35 -12.91
CA VAL A 22 9.80 34.35 -11.85
C VAL A 22 9.44 32.99 -12.46
N ILE A 23 8.59 32.96 -13.49
CA ILE A 23 8.25 31.71 -14.20
C ILE A 23 9.49 31.14 -14.89
N GLY A 24 10.30 31.97 -15.56
CA GLY A 24 11.54 31.55 -16.19
C GLY A 24 12.57 30.99 -15.20
N GLY A 25 12.70 31.59 -14.02
CA GLY A 25 13.58 31.11 -12.95
C GLY A 25 13.14 29.75 -12.40
N ILE A 26 11.84 29.55 -12.16
CA ILE A 26 11.30 28.26 -11.70
C ILE A 26 11.51 27.17 -12.76
N LEU A 27 11.33 27.49 -14.05
CA LEU A 27 11.51 26.55 -15.16
C LEU A 27 12.98 26.15 -15.32
N LEU A 28 13.93 27.08 -15.15
CA LEU A 28 15.37 26.79 -15.13
C LEU A 28 15.80 25.91 -13.95
N ILE A 29 15.18 26.10 -12.77
CA ILE A 29 15.46 25.27 -11.60
C ILE A 29 14.94 23.83 -11.81
N LEU A 30 13.76 23.66 -12.40
CA LEU A 30 13.21 22.33 -12.69
C LEU A 30 14.05 21.56 -13.73
N VAL A 31 14.55 22.24 -14.76
CA VAL A 31 15.45 21.62 -15.76
C VAL A 31 16.85 21.37 -15.17
N GLY A 32 17.35 22.26 -14.31
CA GLY A 32 18.64 22.11 -13.63
C GLY A 32 18.67 20.96 -12.63
N VAL A 33 17.57 20.73 -11.90
CA VAL A 33 17.45 19.57 -10.98
C VAL A 33 17.18 18.28 -11.75
N GLY A 34 16.43 18.32 -12.86
CA GLY A 34 16.25 17.17 -13.75
C GLY A 34 17.55 16.72 -14.46
N GLY A 35 18.48 17.64 -14.72
CA GLY A 35 19.76 17.35 -15.37
C GLY A 35 20.84 16.73 -14.48
N LEU A 36 20.70 16.79 -13.14
CA LEU A 36 21.75 16.30 -12.22
C LEU A 36 21.53 14.87 -11.69
N PHE A 37 20.42 14.20 -12.04
CA PHE A 37 20.08 12.86 -11.56
C PHE A 37 20.12 11.76 -12.65
N SER A 38 20.89 11.95 -13.72
CA SER A 38 21.05 10.95 -14.80
C SER A 38 22.52 10.65 -15.12
N LYS A 39 23.25 10.08 -14.15
CA LYS A 39 24.52 9.42 -14.45
C LYS A 39 24.90 8.35 -13.43
N LYS A 40 24.32 7.14 -13.57
CA LYS A 40 25.01 5.87 -13.30
C LYS A 40 24.17 4.70 -13.84
N GLU A 41 24.57 4.15 -14.98
CA GLU A 41 25.00 2.75 -15.10
C GLU A 41 25.48 2.45 -16.54
N GLU A 42 26.64 1.81 -16.58
CA GLU A 42 27.36 1.31 -17.75
C GLU A 42 26.96 -0.14 -18.02
N SER A 43 27.14 -0.54 -19.29
CA SER A 43 27.26 -1.91 -19.81
C SER A 43 25.95 -2.67 -20.03
N VAL A 44 25.59 -2.89 -21.30
CA VAL A 44 25.94 -4.13 -22.03
C VAL A 44 25.83 -3.84 -23.55
N GLU A 45 26.86 -4.27 -24.29
CA GLU A 45 26.97 -4.25 -25.75
C GLU A 45 25.89 -5.09 -26.45
N GLY A 46 25.50 -4.71 -27.67
CA GLY A 46 24.79 -5.62 -28.56
C GLY A 46 24.04 -4.94 -29.70
N THR A 47 24.78 -4.43 -30.68
CA THR A 47 24.26 -4.07 -32.01
C THR A 47 23.45 -5.22 -32.62
N THR A 48 22.24 -4.95 -33.10
CA THR A 48 21.75 -5.37 -34.43
C THR A 48 20.48 -4.62 -34.79
N VAL A 49 20.57 -3.96 -35.95
CA VAL A 49 19.52 -3.27 -36.69
C VAL A 49 18.46 -4.27 -37.13
N VAL A 50 17.16 -3.99 -36.89
CA VAL A 50 16.12 -4.19 -37.91
C VAL A 50 15.00 -3.17 -37.71
N GLU A 51 14.85 -2.37 -38.77
CA GLU A 51 13.81 -1.40 -39.05
C GLU A 51 12.48 -2.09 -39.39
N THR A 52 11.37 -1.45 -39.02
CA THR A 52 10.02 -1.66 -39.57
C THR A 52 9.36 -3.01 -39.33
N THR A 53 8.29 -3.01 -38.52
CA THR A 53 6.93 -3.35 -39.01
C THR A 53 5.91 -2.78 -38.02
N MET A 54 5.18 -1.77 -38.48
CA MET A 54 3.97 -1.27 -37.83
C MET A 54 2.91 -2.36 -37.85
N LEU A 55 2.68 -3.05 -36.73
CA LEU A 55 1.46 -3.83 -36.52
C LEU A 55 1.06 -3.77 -35.03
N VAL A 56 -0.04 -3.06 -34.81
CA VAL A 56 -1.05 -3.33 -33.77
C VAL A 56 -0.54 -3.39 -32.33
N GLU A 57 -0.67 -2.27 -31.63
CA GLU A 57 -0.98 -2.33 -30.21
C GLU A 57 -2.17 -1.40 -29.97
N LYS A 58 -3.36 -2.01 -29.94
CA LYS A 58 -4.51 -1.44 -29.24
C LYS A 58 -4.04 -1.32 -27.80
N THR A 59 -3.56 -0.13 -27.44
CA THR A 59 -3.26 0.25 -26.07
C THR A 59 -4.56 0.09 -25.29
N GLU A 60 -4.74 -1.07 -24.68
CA GLU A 60 -5.60 -1.20 -23.53
C GLU A 60 -4.93 -0.34 -22.46
N VAL A 61 -5.38 0.91 -22.40
CA VAL A 61 -5.29 1.73 -21.20
C VAL A 61 -6.02 0.92 -20.13
N SER A 62 -5.27 0.02 -19.48
CA SER A 62 -5.63 -0.50 -18.18
C SER A 62 -5.66 0.73 -17.29
N THR A 63 -6.83 1.36 -17.19
CA THR A 63 -7.15 2.28 -16.13
C THR A 63 -7.06 1.46 -14.85
N THR A 64 -5.84 1.32 -14.33
CA THR A 64 -5.60 0.90 -12.96
C THR A 64 -6.28 1.97 -12.14
N GLN A 65 -7.55 1.72 -11.77
CA GLN A 65 -8.25 2.55 -10.82
C GLN A 65 -7.39 2.51 -9.56
N GLU A 66 -6.71 3.62 -9.29
CA GLU A 66 -5.88 3.78 -8.10
C GLU A 66 -6.82 3.69 -6.90
N THR A 67 -7.02 2.47 -6.41
CA THR A 67 -7.84 2.23 -5.24
C THR A 67 -7.07 2.83 -4.07
N VAL A 68 -7.67 3.81 -3.42
CA VAL A 68 -7.11 4.49 -2.26
C VAL A 68 -7.55 3.77 -0.99
N ILE A 69 -6.66 3.69 -0.03
CA ILE A 69 -6.88 3.08 1.28
C ILE A 69 -6.43 4.03 2.38
N PHE A 70 -6.99 3.88 3.58
CA PHE A 70 -6.61 4.67 4.75
C PHE A 70 -5.92 3.80 5.79
N VAL A 71 -4.77 4.27 6.26
CA VAL A 71 -3.93 3.58 7.25
C VAL A 71 -3.63 4.52 8.40
N ASP A 72 -3.76 4.03 9.64
CA ASP A 72 -3.48 4.77 10.87
C ASP A 72 -2.07 4.44 11.38
N ILE A 73 -1.21 5.45 11.54
CA ILE A 73 0.19 5.29 11.95
C ILE A 73 0.39 5.90 13.33
N LYS A 74 0.90 5.09 14.26
CA LYS A 74 1.12 5.43 15.66
C LYS A 74 2.52 5.07 16.14
N GLY A 75 2.91 5.63 17.28
CA GLY A 75 4.15 5.29 17.97
C GLY A 75 5.33 6.21 17.59
N ALA A 76 6.52 5.63 17.50
CA ALA A 76 7.79 6.33 17.30
C ALA A 76 8.02 6.77 15.83
N VAL A 77 7.11 7.59 15.31
CA VAL A 77 7.19 8.23 13.98
C VAL A 77 7.12 9.74 14.11
N LYS A 78 7.65 10.49 13.13
CA LYS A 78 7.68 11.96 13.23
C LYS A 78 6.29 12.59 13.25
N ASN A 79 5.39 12.14 12.39
CA ASN A 79 4.03 12.64 12.30
C ASN A 79 3.04 11.48 12.40
N PRO A 80 2.60 11.08 13.62
CA PRO A 80 1.53 10.11 13.78
C PRO A 80 0.20 10.63 13.21
N GLY A 81 -0.64 9.74 12.67
CA GLY A 81 -1.93 10.10 12.11
C GLY A 81 -2.43 9.13 11.04
N VAL A 82 -3.57 9.47 10.43
CA VAL A 82 -4.18 8.69 9.35
C VAL A 82 -3.72 9.22 8.00
N TYR A 83 -3.27 8.32 7.13
CA TYR A 83 -2.72 8.63 5.81
C TYR A 83 -3.53 7.95 4.72
N GLN A 84 -3.70 8.67 3.60
CA GLN A 84 -4.25 8.13 2.37
C GLN A 84 -3.12 7.50 1.56
N MET A 85 -3.21 6.20 1.32
CA MET A 85 -2.22 5.39 0.61
C MET A 85 -2.86 4.72 -0.61
N LYS A 86 -2.06 4.15 -1.50
CA LYS A 86 -2.54 3.38 -2.65
C LYS A 86 -2.55 1.89 -2.33
N VAL A 87 -3.52 1.16 -2.90
CA VAL A 87 -3.51 -0.31 -2.84
C VAL A 87 -2.20 -0.84 -3.44
N GLY A 88 -1.50 -1.64 -2.66
CA GLY A 88 -0.23 -2.25 -3.06
C GLY A 88 1.01 -1.59 -2.47
N ASP A 89 0.87 -0.39 -1.91
CA ASP A 89 1.91 0.27 -1.11
C ASP A 89 2.29 -0.61 0.09
N ARG A 90 3.48 -0.38 0.63
CA ARG A 90 4.02 -1.12 1.77
C ARG A 90 4.12 -0.24 3.01
N VAL A 91 4.34 -0.88 4.16
CA VAL A 91 4.57 -0.21 5.45
C VAL A 91 5.68 0.84 5.35
N LYS A 92 6.74 0.56 4.59
CA LYS A 92 7.79 1.55 4.32
C LYS A 92 7.23 2.85 3.73
N ASP A 93 6.39 2.75 2.70
CA ASP A 93 5.84 3.92 1.99
C ASP A 93 4.93 4.74 2.91
N ALA A 94 4.16 4.07 3.77
CA ALA A 94 3.36 4.72 4.81
C ALA A 94 4.23 5.46 5.84
N LEU A 95 5.33 4.85 6.30
CA LEU A 95 6.25 5.49 7.23
C LEU A 95 6.98 6.68 6.60
N ASP A 96 7.36 6.58 5.32
CA ASP A 96 7.95 7.69 4.57
C ASP A 96 6.96 8.85 4.45
N ALA A 97 5.67 8.57 4.20
CA ALA A 97 4.60 9.58 4.22
C ALA A 97 4.42 10.23 5.62
N ALA A 98 4.66 9.49 6.70
CA ALA A 98 4.67 10.01 8.07
C ALA A 98 5.93 10.83 8.42
N GLY A 99 6.86 11.00 7.48
CA GLY A 99 8.13 11.71 7.67
C GLY A 99 9.26 10.83 8.21
N GLY A 100 9.05 9.51 8.25
CA GLY A 100 9.99 8.50 8.72
C GLY A 100 9.93 8.23 10.22
N LEU A 101 10.77 7.28 10.63
CA LEU A 101 10.95 6.87 12.02
C LEU A 101 11.67 7.97 12.84
N THR A 102 11.42 8.01 14.15
CA THR A 102 12.22 8.81 15.09
C THR A 102 13.49 8.05 15.52
N GLU A 103 14.45 8.72 16.16
CA GLU A 103 15.67 8.05 16.66
C GLU A 103 15.40 7.03 17.77
N GLU A 104 14.26 7.19 18.47
CA GLU A 104 13.82 6.26 19.51
C GLU A 104 13.12 5.02 18.95
N ALA A 105 12.88 4.95 17.63
CA ALA A 105 12.10 3.89 17.01
C ALA A 105 12.91 2.59 16.85
N ASP A 106 12.29 1.45 17.19
CA ASP A 106 12.87 0.15 16.90
C ASP A 106 12.45 -0.34 15.51
N SER A 107 13.25 0.04 14.51
CA SER A 107 13.03 -0.37 13.11
C SER A 107 13.09 -1.89 12.89
N GLN A 108 13.75 -2.66 13.77
CA GLN A 108 13.89 -4.10 13.60
C GLN A 108 12.60 -4.84 13.91
N LYS A 109 11.70 -4.22 14.68
CA LYS A 109 10.40 -4.77 15.06
C LYS A 109 9.29 -4.46 14.05
N VAL A 110 9.57 -3.72 12.98
CA VAL A 110 8.57 -3.33 11.98
C VAL A 110 8.85 -4.02 10.65
N ASN A 111 7.85 -4.75 10.13
CA ASN A 111 7.95 -5.34 8.79
C ASN A 111 7.69 -4.28 7.71
N LEU A 112 8.76 -3.58 7.30
CA LEU A 112 8.74 -2.55 6.24
C LEU A 112 8.24 -3.08 4.89
N ALA A 113 8.36 -4.38 4.64
CA ALA A 113 7.94 -5.01 3.40
C ALA A 113 6.46 -5.44 3.41
N LYS A 114 5.75 -5.38 4.55
CA LYS A 114 4.34 -5.76 4.60
C LYS A 114 3.51 -4.83 3.70
N ARG A 115 2.59 -5.41 2.91
CA ARG A 115 1.64 -4.63 2.10
C ARG A 115 0.59 -3.98 2.99
N LEU A 116 0.15 -2.80 2.59
CA LEU A 116 -0.92 -2.08 3.26
C LEU A 116 -2.29 -2.62 2.87
N GLU A 117 -3.18 -2.60 3.84
CA GLU A 117 -4.59 -2.91 3.68
C GLU A 117 -5.41 -1.74 4.24
N ASP A 118 -6.64 -1.58 3.75
CA ASP A 118 -7.53 -0.54 4.27
C ASP A 118 -7.83 -0.77 5.75
N GLN A 119 -7.94 0.34 6.51
CA GLN A 119 -8.16 0.34 7.96
C GLN A 119 -7.05 -0.34 8.77
N MET A 120 -5.88 -0.58 8.17
CA MET A 120 -4.71 -1.09 8.89
C MET A 120 -4.21 -0.06 9.91
N VAL A 121 -3.78 -0.53 11.08
CA VAL A 121 -3.06 0.26 12.08
C VAL A 121 -1.62 -0.21 12.13
N ILE A 122 -0.68 0.72 11.98
CA ILE A 122 0.76 0.49 12.08
C ILE A 122 1.24 1.14 13.38
N VAL A 123 1.78 0.33 14.29
CA VAL A 123 2.40 0.81 15.52
C VAL A 123 3.90 0.62 15.43
N VAL A 124 4.64 1.71 15.59
CA VAL A 124 6.10 1.69 15.67
C VAL A 124 6.52 1.73 17.13
N PRO A 125 7.08 0.65 17.69
CA PRO A 125 7.54 0.62 19.09
C PRO A 125 8.82 1.44 19.27
N LYS A 126 9.07 1.90 20.50
CA LYS A 126 10.37 2.46 20.87
C LYS A 126 11.39 1.36 21.18
N VAL A 127 12.67 1.69 21.11
CA VAL A 127 13.77 0.80 21.52
C VAL A 127 13.57 0.40 22.98
N GLY A 128 13.41 -0.90 23.23
CA GLY A 128 13.18 -1.46 24.56
C GLY A 128 11.71 -1.65 24.94
N GLU A 129 10.76 -1.16 24.15
CA GLU A 129 9.33 -1.50 24.30
C GLU A 129 9.04 -2.78 23.51
N GLU A 130 8.22 -3.67 24.07
CA GLU A 130 7.69 -4.79 23.30
C GLU A 130 6.71 -4.26 22.26
N ALA A 131 6.80 -4.79 21.03
CA ALA A 131 5.81 -4.49 20.02
C ALA A 131 4.50 -5.15 20.46
N GLU A 132 3.54 -4.35 20.93
CA GLU A 132 2.16 -4.82 20.99
C GLU A 132 1.68 -4.95 19.54
N GLU A 133 1.80 -6.15 19.01
CA GLU A 133 1.16 -6.58 17.77
C GLU A 133 -0.36 -6.45 17.97
N ILE A 134 -0.91 -5.25 17.81
CA ILE A 134 -2.33 -5.11 17.49
C ILE A 134 -2.50 -5.66 16.08
N SER A 135 -2.76 -6.97 16.03
CA SER A 135 -3.23 -7.70 14.87
C SER A 135 -4.58 -7.10 14.43
N ALA A 136 -4.52 -5.99 13.70
CA ALA A 136 -5.59 -5.55 12.84
C ALA A 136 -5.59 -6.51 11.65
N GLY A 137 -6.41 -7.58 11.74
CA GLY A 137 -6.80 -8.37 10.58
C GLY A 137 -6.36 -9.84 10.53
N GLU A 138 -6.16 -10.54 11.65
CA GLU A 138 -6.32 -12.01 11.64
C GLU A 138 -7.75 -12.40 12.04
N THR A 139 -8.73 -12.05 11.21
CA THR A 139 -10.04 -12.73 11.18
C THR A 139 -10.21 -13.59 9.92
N ARG A 140 -9.11 -14.09 9.36
CA ARG A 140 -9.17 -15.16 8.35
C ARG A 140 -8.01 -16.14 8.43
N LYS A 141 -7.79 -16.69 9.62
CA LYS A 141 -7.46 -18.12 9.82
C LYS A 141 -7.62 -18.45 11.29
N GLU A 142 -8.85 -18.34 11.79
CA GLU A 142 -9.31 -19.37 12.72
C GLU A 142 -9.26 -20.70 11.95
N ALA A 143 -8.09 -21.33 11.94
CA ALA A 143 -8.04 -22.78 12.04
C ALA A 143 -8.51 -23.09 13.46
N SER A 144 -9.80 -22.86 13.71
CA SER A 144 -10.55 -23.55 14.73
C SER A 144 -10.45 -25.03 14.38
N LYS A 145 -9.39 -25.67 14.88
CA LYS A 145 -9.39 -27.10 15.23
C LYS A 145 -10.34 -27.34 16.41
N GLU A 146 -11.54 -26.78 16.34
CA GLU A 146 -12.65 -27.05 17.22
C GLU A 146 -13.79 -27.56 16.37
N GLY A 147 -13.79 -28.89 16.15
CA GLY A 147 -14.99 -29.72 15.98
C GLY A 147 -16.01 -29.38 14.88
N LYS A 148 -15.78 -28.39 14.02
CA LYS A 148 -16.72 -28.02 12.96
C LYS A 148 -16.50 -28.91 11.74
N VAL A 149 -17.44 -29.83 11.55
CA VAL A 149 -17.52 -30.69 10.38
C VAL A 149 -18.30 -29.96 9.28
N ASN A 150 -17.74 -29.84 8.07
CA ASN A 150 -18.40 -29.20 6.95
C ASN A 150 -19.46 -30.14 6.33
N ILE A 151 -20.75 -29.82 6.49
CA ILE A 151 -21.87 -30.65 6.01
C ILE A 151 -21.84 -30.91 4.48
N ASN A 152 -21.27 -30.00 3.69
CA ASN A 152 -21.27 -30.09 2.23
C ASN A 152 -20.16 -31.00 1.70
N THR A 153 -19.11 -31.27 2.49
CA THR A 153 -17.95 -32.06 2.04
C THR A 153 -17.60 -33.22 2.94
N ALA A 154 -18.16 -33.27 4.15
CA ALA A 154 -17.84 -34.30 5.12
C ALA A 154 -18.26 -35.70 4.64
N THR A 155 -17.53 -36.69 5.12
CA THR A 155 -17.80 -38.12 4.99
C THR A 155 -18.76 -38.60 6.08
N VAL A 156 -19.32 -39.79 5.91
CA VAL A 156 -20.26 -40.41 6.87
C VAL A 156 -19.62 -40.53 8.26
N GLU A 157 -18.36 -40.93 8.34
CA GLU A 157 -17.63 -41.07 9.61
C GLU A 157 -17.37 -39.73 10.30
N GLU A 158 -17.10 -38.67 9.52
CA GLU A 158 -16.93 -37.32 10.06
C GLU A 158 -18.26 -36.77 10.59
N LEU A 159 -19.37 -37.01 9.89
CA LEU A 159 -20.71 -36.61 10.36
C LEU A 159 -21.14 -37.37 11.63
N LYS A 160 -20.77 -38.65 11.77
CA LYS A 160 -21.02 -39.48 12.96
C LYS A 160 -20.28 -38.99 14.21
N SER A 161 -19.22 -38.19 14.06
CA SER A 161 -18.52 -37.56 15.19
C SER A 161 -19.35 -36.47 15.88
N LEU A 162 -20.42 -35.98 15.22
CA LEU A 162 -21.31 -34.96 15.75
C LEU A 162 -22.28 -35.57 16.77
N LYS A 163 -22.40 -34.90 17.93
CA LYS A 163 -23.31 -35.30 19.01
C LYS A 163 -24.75 -35.38 18.49
N GLY A 164 -25.34 -36.58 18.47
CA GLY A 164 -26.73 -36.82 18.07
C GLY A 164 -26.92 -37.19 16.59
N VAL A 165 -25.84 -37.33 15.82
CA VAL A 165 -25.83 -37.84 14.45
C VAL A 165 -25.30 -39.28 14.46
N GLY A 166 -26.20 -40.24 14.19
CA GLY A 166 -25.84 -41.64 13.96
C GLY A 166 -25.77 -41.96 12.47
N GLU A 167 -25.39 -43.18 12.12
CA GLU A 167 -25.22 -43.68 10.74
C GLU A 167 -26.39 -43.32 9.81
N LYS A 168 -27.63 -43.69 10.18
CA LYS A 168 -28.84 -43.36 9.39
C LYS A 168 -29.05 -41.86 9.15
N LYS A 169 -28.67 -41.01 10.10
CA LYS A 169 -28.80 -39.55 9.96
C LYS A 169 -27.67 -38.98 9.10
N ALA A 170 -26.46 -39.51 9.23
CA ALA A 170 -25.33 -39.12 8.41
C ALA A 170 -25.60 -39.48 6.93
N GLU A 171 -26.09 -40.68 6.64
CA GLU A 171 -26.49 -41.10 5.29
C GLU A 171 -27.54 -40.18 4.68
N ALA A 172 -28.60 -39.85 5.45
CA ALA A 172 -29.65 -38.95 4.99
C ALA A 172 -29.13 -37.52 4.67
N ILE A 173 -28.11 -37.04 5.38
CA ILE A 173 -27.46 -35.74 5.10
C ILE A 173 -26.66 -35.81 3.80
N ILE A 174 -25.96 -36.92 3.54
CA ILE A 174 -25.23 -37.14 2.29
C ILE A 174 -26.18 -37.28 1.10
N GLU A 175 -27.33 -37.92 1.29
CA GLU A 175 -28.35 -38.10 0.24
C GLU A 175 -29.06 -36.77 -0.12
N TYR A 176 -29.22 -35.87 0.83
CA TYR A 176 -29.93 -34.60 0.62
C TYR A 176 -29.11 -33.52 -0.12
N ARG A 177 -27.78 -33.54 0.01
CA ARG A 177 -26.88 -32.50 -0.52
C ARG A 177 -26.55 -32.68 -2.00
#